data_AF-A0A2G2DF08-F1
#
_entry.id   AF-A0A2G2DF08-F1
#
_cell.length_a   1.000
_cell.length_b   1.000
_cell.length_c   1.000
_cell.angle_alpha   90.00
_cell.angle_beta   90.00
_cell.angle_gamma   90.00
#
_symmetry.space_group_name_H-M   'P 1'
#
loop_
_entity.id
_entity.type
_entity.pdbx_description
1 polymer ?
#
loop_
_entity_poly.entity_id
_entity_poly.type
_entity_poly.pdbx_seq_one_letter_code
_entity_poly.pdbx_strand_id
1 'polypeptide(L)' 'MSLKTDSKLETELSPEEVSDDQTLTKDEKLARISDMKYDLERQTGRGTADLDQVETRMAAINLAMSRAKRG' A
#
# COMPACT_ATOMS: atom_id res chain seq x y z
N MET A 1 17.00 -0.48 -30.78
CA MET A 1 16.68 -1.65 -29.92
C MET A 1 16.18 -1.12 -28.58
N SER A 2 15.18 -1.79 -28.02
CA SER A 2 14.36 -1.38 -26.87
C SER A 2 15.15 -1.08 -25.60
N LEU A 3 14.99 0.13 -25.07
CA LEU A 3 15.15 0.43 -23.64
C LEU A 3 13.76 0.75 -23.10
N LYS A 4 13.03 -0.32 -22.72
CA LYS A 4 11.76 -0.27 -21.98
C LYS A 4 12.01 -0.92 -20.62
N THR A 5 12.72 -0.23 -19.74
CA THR A 5 12.96 -0.57 -18.33
C THR A 5 13.26 0.78 -17.67
N ASP A 6 12.41 1.41 -16.87
CA ASP A 6 11.52 0.90 -15.83
C ASP A 6 10.19 1.67 -15.83
N SER A 7 9.11 1.03 -16.28
CA SER A 7 7.73 1.39 -15.85
C SER A 7 7.15 0.21 -15.10
N LYS A 8 7.94 -0.37 -14.18
CA LYS A 8 7.51 -1.49 -13.38
C LYS A 8 6.94 -0.94 -12.07
N LEU A 9 5.62 -0.89 -12.03
CA LEU A 9 4.81 -1.02 -10.80
C LEU A 9 5.15 -0.03 -9.66
N GLU A 10 4.88 1.27 -9.83
CA GLU A 10 4.46 2.07 -8.66
C GLU A 10 2.96 1.85 -8.34
N THR A 11 2.25 1.19 -9.26
CA THR A 11 0.94 0.60 -9.05
C THR A 11 1.15 -0.87 -8.71
N GLU A 12 0.56 -1.39 -7.63
CA GLU A 12 0.44 -2.83 -7.28
C GLU A 12 1.36 -3.41 -6.18
N LEU A 13 2.20 -2.64 -5.50
CA LEU A 13 2.77 -3.18 -4.25
C LEU A 13 1.67 -3.28 -3.19
N SER A 14 1.48 -4.46 -2.62
CA SER A 14 0.57 -4.71 -1.51
C SER A 14 1.10 -4.05 -0.23
N PRO A 15 0.24 -3.70 0.75
CA PRO A 15 0.70 -3.07 1.99
C PRO A 15 1.80 -3.88 2.68
N GLU A 16 1.72 -5.21 2.63
CA GLU A 16 2.73 -6.11 3.17
C GLU A 16 4.08 -5.98 2.44
N GLU A 17 4.08 -5.94 1.11
CA GLU A 17 5.28 -5.76 0.30
C GLU A 17 5.97 -4.43 0.60
N VAL A 18 5.20 -3.35 0.77
CA VAL A 18 5.74 -2.05 1.19
C VAL A 18 6.38 -2.13 2.59
N SER A 19 5.77 -2.90 3.50
CA SER A 19 6.31 -3.04 4.86
C SER A 19 7.62 -3.84 4.91
N ASP A 20 7.74 -4.87 4.06
CA ASP A 20 8.90 -5.77 3.98
C ASP A 20 10.02 -5.25 3.05
N ASP A 21 9.77 -4.19 2.28
CA ASP A 21 10.73 -3.59 1.36
C ASP A 21 11.98 -3.09 2.10
N GLN A 22 13.16 -3.65 1.82
CA GLN A 22 14.41 -3.24 2.50
C GLN A 22 15.06 -1.99 1.90
N THR A 23 14.58 -1.52 0.76
CA THR A 23 15.10 -0.35 0.05
C THR A 23 14.46 0.95 0.53
N LEU A 24 13.22 0.88 1.02
CA LEU A 24 12.49 2.02 1.56
C LEU A 24 12.89 2.33 3.00
N THR A 25 13.06 3.62 3.29
CA THR A 25 13.16 4.09 4.67
C THR A 25 11.83 3.92 5.40
N LYS A 26 11.89 3.93 6.73
CA LYS A 26 10.71 3.85 7.60
C LYS A 26 9.64 4.88 7.24
N ASP A 27 10.02 6.13 7.05
CA ASP A 27 9.10 7.21 6.69
C ASP A 27 8.47 7.00 5.31
N GLU A 28 9.24 6.52 4.33
CA GLU A 28 8.71 6.20 2.99
C GLU A 28 7.70 5.04 3.02
N LYS A 29 7.97 4.00 3.82
CA LYS A 29 7.02 2.90 4.04
C LYS A 29 5.72 3.41 4.63
N LEU A 30 5.81 4.24 5.67
CA LEU A 30 4.64 4.81 6.34
C LEU A 30 3.85 5.74 5.41
N ALA A 31 4.53 6.57 4.62
CA ALA A 31 3.90 7.43 3.64
C ALA A 31 3.14 6.61 2.58
N ARG A 32 3.79 5.61 1.98
CA ARG A 32 3.16 4.74 0.97
C ARG A 32 1.96 3.96 1.53
N ILE A 33 2.09 3.36 2.72
CA ILE A 33 0.97 2.63 3.33
C ILE A 33 -0.17 3.59 3.72
N SER A 34 0.15 4.82 4.13
CA SER A 34 -0.85 5.86 4.41
C SER A 34 -1.62 6.29 3.16
N ASP A 35 -0.93 6.45 2.02
CA ASP A 35 -1.56 6.77 0.73
C ASP A 35 -2.53 5.65 0.32
N MET A 36 -2.13 4.39 0.48
CA MET A 36 -3.00 3.23 0.21
C MET A 36 -4.25 3.22 1.09
N LYS A 37 -4.13 3.62 2.36
CA LYS A 37 -5.27 3.77 3.28
C LYS A 37 -6.22 4.86 2.79
N TYR A 38 -5.68 6.01 2.41
CA TYR A 38 -6.46 7.15 1.94
C TYR A 38 -7.23 6.83 0.66
N ASP A 39 -6.57 6.16 -0.31
CA ASP A 39 -7.23 5.73 -1.53
C ASP A 39 -8.33 4.70 -1.29
N LEU A 40 -8.12 3.77 -0.36
CA LEU A 40 -9.14 2.80 0.03
C LEU A 40 -10.35 3.48 0.71
N GLU A 41 -10.12 4.42 1.62
CA GLU A 41 -11.18 5.22 2.26
C GLU A 41 -11.96 6.02 1.19
N ARG A 42 -11.27 6.58 0.20
CA ARG A 42 -11.88 7.32 -0.92
C ARG A 42 -12.71 6.43 -1.84
N GLN A 43 -12.25 5.20 -2.14
CA GLN A 43 -13.00 4.22 -2.94
C GLN A 43 -14.25 3.74 -2.19
N THR A 44 -14.11 3.51 -0.88
CA THR A 44 -15.23 3.12 -0.01
C THR A 44 -16.29 4.23 0.04
N GLY A 45 -15.86 5.49 0.24
CA GLY A 45 -16.77 6.65 0.27
C GLY A 45 -17.49 6.92 -1.05
N ARG A 46 -16.98 6.40 -2.18
CA ARG A 46 -17.64 6.47 -3.50
C ARG A 46 -18.60 5.30 -3.74
N GLY A 47 -18.68 4.33 -2.83
CA GLY A 47 -19.47 3.12 -3.00
C GLY A 47 -18.94 2.20 -4.12
N THR A 48 -17.66 2.38 -4.51
CA THR A 48 -17.07 1.62 -5.62
C THR A 48 -16.37 0.33 -5.17
N ALA A 49 -16.26 0.12 -3.85
CA ALA A 49 -15.59 -1.04 -3.26
C ALA A 49 -16.55 -1.84 -2.39
N ASP A 50 -16.41 -3.15 -2.44
CA ASP A 50 -17.14 -4.09 -1.59
C ASP A 50 -16.65 -3.99 -0.13
N LEU A 51 -17.58 -3.99 0.83
CA LEU A 51 -17.26 -3.76 2.24
C LEU A 51 -16.33 -4.83 2.82
N ASP A 52 -16.52 -6.11 2.47
CA ASP A 52 -15.69 -7.21 2.96
C ASP A 52 -14.25 -7.09 2.42
N GLN A 53 -14.12 -6.66 1.16
CA GLN A 53 -12.81 -6.37 0.55
C GLN A 53 -12.12 -5.17 1.20
N VAL A 54 -12.88 -4.12 1.53
CA VAL A 54 -12.36 -2.94 2.23
C VAL A 54 -11.85 -3.31 3.61
N GLU A 55 -12.62 -4.08 4.39
CA GLU A 55 -12.22 -4.51 5.73
C GLU A 55 -10.95 -5.37 5.69
N THR A 56 -10.89 -6.33 4.76
CA THR A 56 -9.70 -7.18 4.56
C THR A 56 -8.47 -6.34 4.22
N ARG A 57 -8.63 -5.38 3.30
CA ARG A 57 -7.52 -4.53 2.85
C ARG A 57 -7.09 -3.52 3.92
N MET A 58 -8.04 -2.98 4.70
CA MET A 58 -7.76 -2.14 5.86
C MET A 58 -7.00 -2.90 6.95
N ALA A 59 -7.35 -4.16 7.21
CA ALA A 59 -6.63 -5.01 8.16
C ALA A 59 -5.17 -5.23 7.71
N ALA A 60 -4.95 -5.52 6.43
CA ALA A 60 -3.61 -5.66 5.85
C ALA A 60 -2.79 -4.36 5.97
N ILE A 61 -3.39 -3.20 5.66
CA ILE A 61 -2.78 -1.87 5.80
C ILE A 61 -2.37 -1.58 7.24
N ASN A 62 -3.25 -1.87 8.21
CA ASN A 62 -2.96 -1.65 9.63
C ASN A 62 -1.82 -2.55 10.15
N LEU A 63 -1.77 -3.81 9.68
CA LEU A 63 -0.70 -4.73 10.00
C LEU A 63 0.63 -4.26 9.41
N ALA A 64 0.64 -3.86 8.14
CA ALA A 64 1.79 -3.32 7.44
C ALA A 64 2.34 -2.06 8.12
N MET A 65 1.48 -1.10 8.50
CA MET A 65 1.89 0.08 9.28
C MET A 65 2.52 -0.32 10.61
N SER A 66 1.95 -1.31 11.30
CA SER A 66 2.48 -1.78 12.58
C SER A 66 3.87 -2.41 12.42
N ARG A 67 4.11 -3.16 11.33
CA ARG A 67 5.42 -3.71 10.98
C ARG A 67 6.41 -2.59 10.65
N ALA A 68 6.03 -1.65 9.78
CA ALA A 68 6.86 -0.50 9.41
C ALA A 68 7.22 0.39 10.62
N LYS A 69 6.34 0.50 11.62
CA LYS A 69 6.65 1.21 12.88
C LYS A 69 7.64 0.49 13.79
N ARG A 70 7.73 -0.84 13.70
CA ARG A 70 8.60 -1.68 14.55
C ARG A 70 9.98 -1.93 13.92
N GLY A 71 10.07 -1.93 12.59
CA GLY A 71 11.33 -1.83 11.85
C GLY A 71 11.97 -0.46 12.02
#